data_AF-A0A919UHD4-F1
#
_entry.id   AF-A0A919UHD4-F1
#
_cell.length_a   1.000
_cell.length_b   1.000
_cell.length_c   1.000
_cell.angle_alpha   90.00
_cell.angle_beta   90.00
_cell.angle_gamma   90.00
#
_symmetry.space_group_name_H-M   'P 1'
#
loop_
_entity.id
_entity.type
_entity.pdbx_description
1 polymer ?
#
loop_
_entity_poly.entity_id
_entity_poly.type
_entity_poly.pdbx_seq_one_letter_code
_entity_poly.pdbx_strand_id
1 'polypeptide(L)'
;MSLPFQTPEDPRYTTRGSLYVPSGQGPTVWAVGDIYTIKATGAQTNGGFGLIEATVPAGGGPPAHIHPETEETFYILDGELEFLDGDHWFTASAGDFIHVPRGIRHSFQNKRMHAARMLFMFTPPGPEQVIADHAMPARNGETAPPLDDEQIARLETMATLIGSVMVPDPV
;
A
#
# COMPACT_ATOMS: atom_id res chain seq x y z
N MET A 1 -38.66 -16.12 -2.42
CA MET A 1 -37.73 -17.02 -1.72
C MET A 1 -37.13 -16.23 -0.57
N SER A 2 -37.38 -16.60 0.69
CA SER A 2 -36.79 -15.90 1.85
C SER A 2 -35.42 -16.49 2.18
N LEU A 3 -34.43 -15.64 2.43
CA LEU A 3 -33.15 -16.10 2.97
C LEU A 3 -33.38 -16.73 4.35
N PRO A 4 -32.79 -17.90 4.66
CA PRO A 4 -32.96 -18.54 5.96
C PRO A 4 -32.12 -17.82 7.02
N PHE A 5 -32.72 -16.90 7.76
CA PHE A 5 -32.07 -16.26 8.90
C PHE A 5 -31.96 -17.25 10.07
N GLN A 6 -30.78 -17.35 10.66
CA GLN A 6 -30.54 -18.17 11.86
C GLN A 6 -31.10 -17.49 13.11
N THR A 7 -31.41 -18.29 14.14
CA THR A 7 -32.02 -17.80 15.38
C THR A 7 -31.04 -16.94 16.18
N PRO A 8 -31.48 -15.86 16.86
CA PRO A 8 -30.60 -14.82 17.43
C PRO A 8 -29.69 -15.24 18.60
N GLU A 9 -29.69 -16.51 19.00
CA GLU A 9 -29.04 -16.99 20.22
C GLU A 9 -27.53 -17.22 20.07
N ASP A 10 -26.99 -17.14 18.85
CA ASP A 10 -25.54 -17.23 18.66
C ASP A 10 -24.85 -15.91 19.07
N PRO A 11 -23.95 -15.93 20.08
CA PRO A 11 -23.28 -14.72 20.54
C PRO A 11 -22.46 -14.04 19.44
N ARG A 12 -22.05 -14.76 18.38
CA ARG A 12 -21.37 -14.17 17.20
C ARG A 12 -22.19 -13.06 16.54
N TYR A 13 -23.51 -13.06 16.68
CA TYR A 13 -24.38 -12.04 16.09
C TYR A 13 -24.37 -10.71 16.85
N THR A 14 -23.91 -10.71 18.11
CA THR A 14 -23.84 -9.52 18.97
C THR A 14 -22.42 -9.10 19.34
N THR A 15 -21.45 -10.01 19.22
CA THR A 15 -20.04 -9.72 19.49
C THR A 15 -19.50 -8.73 18.46
N ARG A 16 -18.99 -7.59 18.93
CA ARG A 16 -18.25 -6.65 18.07
C ARG A 16 -16.83 -7.19 17.85
N GLY A 17 -16.41 -7.25 16.59
CA GLY A 17 -15.06 -7.65 16.20
C GLY A 17 -14.54 -6.96 14.93
N SER A 18 -15.29 -6.00 14.39
CA SER A 18 -14.87 -5.28 13.18
C SER A 18 -13.76 -4.29 13.49
N LEU A 19 -12.72 -4.29 12.66
CA LEU A 19 -11.82 -3.15 12.56
C LEU A 19 -12.55 -2.00 11.85
N TYR A 20 -12.64 -0.84 12.51
CA TYR A 20 -13.19 0.38 11.95
C TYR A 20 -12.16 1.49 12.01
N VAL A 21 -11.70 1.95 10.85
CA VAL A 21 -10.75 3.05 10.73
C VAL A 21 -11.39 4.17 9.90
N PRO A 22 -11.76 5.31 10.52
CA PRO A 22 -12.39 6.42 9.80
C PRO A 22 -11.54 6.95 8.63
N SER A 23 -12.17 7.69 7.72
CA SER A 23 -11.49 8.37 6.62
C SER A 23 -10.36 9.26 7.13
N GLY A 24 -9.18 9.18 6.50
CA GLY A 24 -7.99 9.94 6.88
C GLY A 24 -7.36 9.53 8.22
N GLN A 25 -7.89 8.52 8.90
CA GLN A 25 -7.31 7.99 10.14
C GLN A 25 -6.49 6.73 9.89
N GLY A 26 -5.54 6.51 10.79
CA GLY A 26 -4.58 5.40 10.79
C GLY A 26 -3.16 5.90 11.07
N PRO A 27 -2.24 5.04 11.53
CA PRO A 27 -0.81 5.38 11.53
C PRO A 27 -0.41 5.85 10.14
N THR A 28 0.22 7.02 10.05
CA THR A 28 0.57 7.62 8.76
C THR A 28 2.05 7.94 8.72
N VAL A 29 2.69 7.53 7.63
CA VAL A 29 4.14 7.66 7.41
C VAL A 29 4.42 8.21 6.02
N TRP A 30 5.61 8.76 5.84
CA TRP A 30 6.19 9.14 4.57
C TRP A 30 7.23 8.12 4.13
N ALA A 31 7.03 7.57 2.93
CA ALA A 31 7.92 6.61 2.31
C ALA A 31 7.98 6.90 0.81
N VAL A 32 9.17 6.84 0.20
CA VAL A 32 9.36 7.02 -1.26
C VAL A 32 8.72 8.29 -1.86
N GLY A 33 8.61 9.37 -1.07
CA GLY A 33 7.95 10.61 -1.49
C GLY A 33 6.41 10.60 -1.37
N ASP A 34 5.83 9.49 -0.90
CA ASP A 34 4.40 9.27 -0.76
C ASP A 34 3.93 9.40 0.68
N ILE A 35 2.61 9.49 0.87
CA ILE A 35 1.94 9.50 2.17
C ILE A 35 1.14 8.20 2.30
N TYR A 36 1.54 7.34 3.22
CA TYR A 36 0.93 6.04 3.46
C TYR A 36 0.21 6.02 4.80
N THR A 37 -1.09 5.78 4.78
CA THR A 37 -1.92 5.58 5.97
C THR A 37 -2.28 4.10 6.11
N ILE A 38 -1.80 3.47 7.17
CA ILE A 38 -2.04 2.05 7.45
C ILE A 38 -3.49 1.86 7.92
N LYS A 39 -4.29 1.12 7.15
CA LYS A 39 -5.71 0.85 7.42
C LYS A 39 -5.92 -0.47 8.16
N ALA A 40 -5.09 -1.47 7.88
CA ALA A 40 -5.12 -2.76 8.57
C ALA A 40 -3.74 -3.41 8.55
N THR A 41 -3.33 -4.02 9.67
CA THR A 41 -2.12 -4.83 9.76
C THR A 41 -2.43 -6.32 9.77
N GLY A 42 -1.44 -7.15 9.50
CA GLY A 42 -1.56 -8.61 9.61
C GLY A 42 -2.08 -9.08 10.96
N ALA A 43 -1.69 -8.44 12.06
CA ALA A 43 -2.19 -8.78 13.39
C ALA A 43 -3.71 -8.53 13.53
N GLN A 44 -4.24 -7.48 12.88
CA GLN A 44 -5.66 -7.13 12.92
C GLN A 44 -6.50 -7.97 11.96
N THR A 45 -5.87 -8.54 10.93
CA THR A 45 -6.53 -9.36 9.90
C THR A 45 -6.31 -10.86 10.10
N ASN A 46 -5.82 -11.28 11.27
CA ASN A 46 -5.47 -12.67 11.58
C ASN A 46 -4.51 -13.29 10.55
N GLY A 47 -3.54 -12.52 10.06
CA GLY A 47 -2.57 -12.94 9.05
C GLY A 47 -3.12 -12.97 7.63
N GLY A 48 -4.31 -12.42 7.38
CA GLY A 48 -4.94 -12.43 6.06
C GLY A 48 -4.30 -11.45 5.07
N PHE A 49 -4.24 -10.17 5.43
CA PHE A 49 -3.71 -9.10 4.56
C PHE A 49 -3.27 -7.87 5.35
N GLY A 50 -2.38 -7.09 4.77
CA GLY A 50 -2.06 -5.73 5.20
C GLY A 50 -2.66 -4.74 4.22
N LEU A 51 -3.24 -3.63 4.67
CA LEU A 51 -3.90 -2.65 3.79
C LEU A 51 -3.40 -1.24 4.10
N ILE A 52 -3.01 -0.53 3.05
CA ILE A 52 -2.55 0.85 3.09
C ILE A 52 -3.39 1.69 2.13
N GLU A 53 -3.74 2.89 2.58
CA GLU A 53 -4.23 3.96 1.72
C GLU A 53 -3.07 4.90 1.40
N ALA A 54 -2.76 5.07 0.11
CA ALA A 54 -1.71 5.96 -0.35
C ALA A 54 -2.27 7.24 -0.96
N THR A 55 -1.60 8.35 -0.66
CA THR A 55 -1.61 9.54 -1.51
C THR A 55 -0.23 9.69 -2.13
N VAL A 56 -0.18 9.76 -3.46
CA VAL A 56 1.04 9.81 -4.27
C VAL A 56 1.15 11.20 -4.88
N PRO A 57 1.98 12.11 -4.34
CA PRO A 57 2.20 13.45 -4.91
C PRO A 57 2.85 13.38 -6.30
N ALA A 58 2.91 14.52 -7.00
CA ALA A 58 3.63 14.62 -8.26
C ALA A 58 5.10 14.17 -8.10
N GLY A 59 5.55 13.26 -8.96
CA GLY A 59 6.88 12.65 -8.91
C GLY A 59 7.06 11.54 -7.88
N GLY A 60 6.05 11.25 -7.07
CA GLY A 60 6.06 10.16 -6.08
C GLY A 60 5.98 8.77 -6.72
N GLY A 61 6.18 7.76 -5.87
CA GLY A 61 6.18 6.34 -6.23
C GLY A 61 7.54 5.64 -6.02
N PRO A 62 7.53 4.32 -5.78
CA PRO A 62 8.72 3.56 -5.46
C PRO A 62 9.58 3.26 -6.71
N PRO A 63 10.91 3.13 -6.56
CA PRO A 63 11.74 2.51 -7.59
C PRO A 63 11.27 1.09 -7.92
N ALA A 64 11.60 0.59 -9.11
CA ALA A 64 11.24 -0.76 -9.53
C ALA A 64 11.80 -1.85 -8.60
N HIS A 65 10.93 -2.80 -8.24
CA HIS A 65 11.27 -3.86 -7.30
C HIS A 65 10.44 -5.13 -7.54
N ILE A 66 10.82 -6.19 -6.82
CA ILE A 66 10.16 -7.50 -6.82
C ILE A 66 9.94 -7.93 -5.37
N HIS A 67 8.78 -8.52 -5.09
CA HIS A 67 8.51 -9.25 -3.86
C HIS A 67 8.52 -10.77 -4.13
N PRO A 68 9.49 -11.54 -3.61
CA PRO A 68 9.53 -12.99 -3.80
C PRO A 68 8.44 -13.73 -3.01
N GLU A 69 8.09 -13.21 -1.83
CA GLU A 69 7.25 -13.93 -0.85
C GLU A 69 5.83 -13.34 -0.70
N THR A 70 5.58 -12.17 -1.29
CA THR A 70 4.35 -11.40 -1.10
C THR A 70 3.79 -10.91 -2.42
N GLU A 71 2.47 -10.90 -2.53
CA GLU A 71 1.74 -10.29 -3.64
C GLU A 71 1.28 -8.90 -3.25
N GLU A 72 1.21 -8.00 -4.22
CA GLU A 72 0.64 -6.67 -4.05
C GLU A 72 -0.62 -6.51 -4.90
N THR A 73 -1.65 -5.89 -4.33
CA THR A 73 -2.90 -5.60 -5.05
C THR A 73 -3.28 -4.15 -4.84
N PHE A 74 -3.57 -3.44 -5.92
CA PHE A 74 -3.84 -2.01 -5.96
C PHE A 74 -5.24 -1.73 -6.50
N TYR A 75 -5.86 -0.67 -5.98
CA TYR A 75 -7.10 -0.12 -6.50
C TYR A 75 -7.02 1.40 -6.50
N ILE A 76 -7.13 2.03 -7.68
CA ILE A 76 -7.00 3.48 -7.81
C ILE A 76 -8.30 4.14 -7.37
N LEU A 77 -8.20 5.05 -6.41
CA LEU A 77 -9.33 5.78 -5.84
C LEU A 77 -9.58 7.11 -6.54
N ASP A 78 -8.52 7.82 -6.93
CA ASP A 78 -8.56 9.15 -7.54
C ASP A 78 -7.26 9.43 -8.29
N GLY A 79 -7.32 10.27 -9.32
CA GLY A 79 -6.17 10.59 -10.18
C GLY A 79 -5.72 9.42 -11.06
N GLU A 80 -4.47 9.47 -11.50
CA GLU A 80 -3.85 8.51 -12.40
C GLU A 80 -2.36 8.29 -12.07
N LEU A 81 -1.88 7.06 -12.26
CA LEU A 81 -0.51 6.62 -12.03
C LEU A 81 0.00 5.87 -13.26
N GLU A 82 1.28 6.05 -13.59
CA GLU A 82 1.94 5.16 -14.54
C GLU A 82 2.42 3.94 -13.76
N PHE A 83 1.90 2.75 -14.05
CA PHE A 83 2.31 1.49 -13.45
C PHE A 83 3.26 0.75 -14.39
N LEU A 84 4.24 0.09 -13.79
CA LEU A 84 5.15 -0.85 -14.45
C LEU A 84 4.72 -2.28 -14.10
N ASP A 85 4.50 -3.11 -15.12
CA ASP A 85 4.34 -4.56 -15.02
C ASP A 85 5.37 -5.24 -15.93
N GLY A 86 6.35 -5.91 -15.34
CA GLY A 86 7.47 -6.46 -16.10
C GLY A 86 8.21 -5.34 -16.81
N ASP A 87 8.23 -5.34 -18.14
CA ASP A 87 8.81 -4.29 -19.00
C ASP A 87 7.76 -3.28 -19.51
N HIS A 88 6.49 -3.44 -19.16
CA HIS A 88 5.39 -2.68 -19.75
C HIS A 88 4.89 -1.58 -18.82
N TRP A 89 4.92 -0.35 -19.31
CA TRP A 89 4.27 0.78 -18.66
C TRP A 89 2.85 0.97 -19.17
N PHE A 90 1.90 1.20 -18.26
CA PHE A 90 0.53 1.57 -18.58
C PHE A 90 -0.01 2.61 -17.58
N THR A 91 -0.97 3.42 -18.02
CA THR A 91 -1.65 4.38 -17.14
C THR A 91 -2.82 3.67 -16.45
N ALA A 92 -2.82 3.68 -15.11
CA ALA A 92 -3.94 3.26 -14.27
C ALA A 92 -4.67 4.50 -13.75
N SER A 93 -6.00 4.54 -13.87
CA SER A 93 -6.86 5.65 -13.47
C SER A 93 -7.88 5.21 -12.42
N ALA A 94 -8.56 6.17 -11.79
CA ALA A 94 -9.60 5.90 -10.79
C ALA A 94 -10.60 4.81 -11.23
N GLY A 95 -10.76 3.79 -10.39
CA GLY A 95 -11.60 2.62 -10.64
C GLY A 95 -10.83 1.39 -11.17
N ASP A 96 -9.60 1.57 -11.63
CA ASP A 96 -8.76 0.48 -12.12
C ASP A 96 -8.21 -0.38 -10.98
N PHE A 97 -8.07 -1.67 -11.27
CA PHE A 97 -7.54 -2.70 -10.38
C PHE A 97 -6.28 -3.30 -10.98
N ILE A 98 -5.27 -3.50 -10.13
CA ILE A 98 -3.99 -4.10 -10.50
C ILE A 98 -3.65 -5.15 -9.45
N HIS A 99 -3.25 -6.34 -9.89
CA HIS A 99 -2.72 -7.37 -9.01
C HIS A 99 -1.37 -7.82 -9.54
N VAL A 100 -0.37 -7.80 -8.67
CA VAL A 100 1.00 -8.17 -8.98
C VAL A 100 1.35 -9.45 -8.21
N PRO A 101 1.44 -10.59 -8.92
CA PRO A 101 1.88 -11.84 -8.32
C PRO A 101 3.34 -11.76 -7.84
N ARG A 102 3.69 -12.70 -6.96
CA ARG A 102 5.06 -12.87 -6.46
C ARG A 102 6.05 -13.00 -7.61
N GLY A 103 7.23 -12.39 -7.44
CA GLY A 103 8.32 -12.50 -8.41
C GLY A 103 8.18 -11.60 -9.63
N ILE A 104 7.09 -10.82 -9.75
CA ILE A 104 6.89 -9.89 -10.87
C ILE A 104 7.49 -8.53 -10.54
N ARG A 105 8.30 -8.00 -11.47
CA ARG A 105 8.83 -6.64 -11.36
C ARG A 105 7.69 -5.64 -11.53
N HIS A 106 7.62 -4.69 -10.60
CA HIS A 106 6.65 -3.62 -10.66
C HIS A 106 7.17 -2.32 -10.03
N SER A 107 6.46 -1.25 -10.35
CA SER A 107 6.62 0.11 -9.82
C SER A 107 5.33 0.87 -10.14
N PHE A 108 5.16 2.04 -9.52
CA PHE A 108 4.27 3.06 -10.03
C PHE A 108 4.95 4.42 -9.88
N GLN A 109 4.55 5.37 -10.73
CA GLN A 109 5.01 6.74 -10.65
C GLN A 109 3.88 7.70 -10.97
N ASN A 110 3.74 8.75 -10.16
CA ASN A 110 2.87 9.86 -10.51
C ASN A 110 3.60 10.84 -11.44
N LYS A 111 3.33 10.75 -12.75
CA LYS A 111 3.87 11.70 -13.75
C LYS A 111 2.99 12.93 -13.97
N ARG A 112 1.93 13.11 -13.17
CA ARG A 112 1.01 14.26 -13.26
C ARG A 112 1.37 15.33 -12.24
N MET A 113 0.71 16.49 -12.36
CA MET A 113 0.92 17.64 -11.46
C MET A 113 0.00 17.63 -10.22
N HIS A 114 -1.01 16.77 -10.21
CA HIS A 114 -1.92 16.58 -9.09
C HIS A 114 -1.66 15.24 -8.42
N ALA A 115 -2.01 15.11 -7.14
CA ALA A 115 -1.84 13.87 -6.41
C ALA A 115 -2.82 12.79 -6.91
N ALA A 116 -2.38 11.54 -6.89
CA ALA A 116 -3.24 10.37 -7.06
C ALA A 116 -3.50 9.70 -5.70
N ARG A 117 -4.56 8.92 -5.60
CA ARG A 117 -4.88 8.13 -4.41
C ARG A 117 -5.18 6.69 -4.79
N MET A 118 -4.73 5.75 -3.97
CA MET A 118 -5.00 4.33 -4.15
C MET A 118 -5.10 3.60 -2.82
N LEU A 119 -5.77 2.46 -2.82
CA LEU A 119 -5.53 1.42 -1.84
C LEU A 119 -4.51 0.45 -2.39
N PHE A 120 -3.62 -0.05 -1.54
CA PHE A 120 -2.84 -1.22 -1.87
C PHE A 120 -2.71 -2.16 -0.68
N MET A 121 -2.63 -3.45 -0.97
CA MET A 121 -2.58 -4.49 0.05
C MET A 121 -1.51 -5.54 -0.23
N PHE A 122 -1.03 -6.12 0.86
CA PHE A 122 -0.05 -7.20 0.86
C PHE A 122 -0.69 -8.52 1.27
N THR A 123 -0.43 -9.58 0.51
CA THR A 123 -0.83 -10.95 0.83
C THR A 123 0.32 -11.95 0.62
N PRO A 124 0.84 -12.62 1.68
CA PRO A 124 0.53 -12.42 3.11
C PRO A 124 0.94 -11.03 3.64
N PRO A 125 0.39 -10.58 4.79
CA PRO A 125 0.80 -9.34 5.43
C PRO A 125 2.22 -9.40 6.00
N GLY A 126 2.73 -8.25 6.42
CA GLY A 126 4.06 -8.06 6.99
C GLY A 126 4.70 -6.76 6.48
N PRO A 127 4.75 -6.54 5.16
CA PRO A 127 5.39 -5.35 4.61
C PRO A 127 4.76 -4.03 5.08
N GLU A 128 3.45 -3.98 5.30
CA GLU A 128 2.77 -2.80 5.82
C GLU A 128 3.25 -2.42 7.23
N GLN A 129 3.58 -3.42 8.05
CA GLN A 129 4.09 -3.22 9.41
C GLN A 129 5.54 -2.73 9.34
N VAL A 130 6.37 -3.30 8.46
CA VAL A 130 7.74 -2.83 8.24
C VAL A 130 7.73 -1.36 7.78
N ILE A 131 6.86 -1.00 6.85
CA ILE A 131 6.68 0.38 6.40
C ILE A 131 6.28 1.27 7.58
N ALA A 132 5.30 0.86 8.38
CA ALA A 132 4.85 1.63 9.54
C ALA A 132 5.97 1.89 10.56
N ASP A 133 6.84 0.90 10.78
CA ASP A 133 7.86 0.94 11.83
C ASP A 133 9.15 1.65 11.38
N HIS A 134 9.47 1.64 10.08
CA HIS A 134 10.77 2.10 9.57
C HIS A 134 10.71 3.35 8.69
N ALA A 135 9.55 3.67 8.10
CA ALA A 135 9.35 4.92 7.38
C ALA A 135 9.30 6.12 8.34
N MET A 136 9.37 7.33 7.78
CA MET A 136 9.34 8.54 8.59
C MET A 136 7.89 8.84 9.04
N PRO A 137 7.62 9.14 10.32
CA PRO A 137 6.28 9.53 10.74
C PRO A 137 5.81 10.79 10.00
N ALA A 138 4.60 10.73 9.42
CA ALA A 138 4.03 11.87 8.72
C ALA A 138 3.53 12.91 9.71
N ARG A 139 3.62 14.18 9.32
CA ARG A 139 3.06 15.31 10.07
C ARG A 139 1.84 15.86 9.35
N ASN A 140 0.81 16.16 10.12
CA ASN A 140 -0.46 16.59 9.56
C ASN A 140 -0.33 17.90 8.79
N GLY A 141 -0.81 17.94 7.55
CA GLY A 141 -0.73 19.11 6.67
C GLY A 141 0.63 19.36 6.03
N GLU A 142 1.62 18.50 6.28
CA GLU A 142 2.94 18.58 5.64
C GLU A 142 3.07 17.54 4.52
N THR A 143 3.89 17.86 3.51
CA THR A 143 4.27 16.93 2.45
C THR A 143 5.43 16.06 2.88
N ALA A 144 5.59 14.89 2.27
CA ALA A 144 6.81 14.10 2.43
C ALA A 144 8.05 14.96 2.10
N PRO A 145 9.13 14.83 2.87
CA PRO A 145 10.39 15.49 2.52
C PRO A 145 10.92 14.93 1.19
N PRO A 146 11.77 15.69 0.48
CA PRO A 146 12.52 15.15 -0.66
C PRO A 146 13.31 13.91 -0.27
N LEU A 147 13.57 13.03 -1.25
CA LEU A 147 14.47 11.90 -1.03
C LEU A 147 15.91 12.42 -0.88
N ASP A 148 16.41 12.38 0.35
CA ASP A 148 17.80 12.57 0.76
C ASP A 148 18.42 11.25 1.26
N ASP A 149 19.68 11.30 1.66
CA ASP A 149 20.45 10.12 2.09
C ASP A 149 19.79 9.37 3.27
N GLU A 150 19.08 10.06 4.17
CA GLU A 150 18.35 9.43 5.27
C GLU A 150 17.16 8.62 4.76
N GLN A 151 16.35 9.19 3.86
CA GLN A 151 15.19 8.45 3.34
C GLN A 151 15.62 7.32 2.40
N ILE A 152 16.74 7.46 1.70
CA ILE A 152 17.36 6.36 0.95
C ILE A 152 17.78 5.23 1.90
N ALA A 153 18.48 5.53 3.00
CA ALA A 153 18.88 4.51 3.98
C ALA A 153 17.67 3.79 4.62
N ARG A 154 16.56 4.53 4.86
CA ARG A 154 15.29 3.94 5.32
C ARG A 154 14.68 3.02 4.27
N LEU A 155 14.67 3.44 3.00
CA LEU A 155 14.18 2.62 1.90
C LEU A 155 14.98 1.32 1.78
N GLU A 156 16.31 1.37 1.86
CA GLU A 156 17.17 0.18 1.82
C GLU A 156 16.90 -0.76 3.00
N THR A 157 16.69 -0.19 4.20
CA THR A 157 16.31 -0.95 5.40
C THR A 157 14.97 -1.65 5.21
N MET A 158 13.95 -0.92 4.73
CA MET A 158 12.63 -1.48 4.47
C MET A 158 12.69 -2.58 3.40
N ALA A 159 13.38 -2.34 2.28
CA ALA A 159 13.54 -3.34 1.22
C ALA A 159 14.19 -4.63 1.75
N THR A 160 15.22 -4.50 2.59
CA THR A 160 15.89 -5.65 3.23
C THR A 160 14.94 -6.42 4.15
N LEU A 161 14.19 -5.73 5.01
CA LEU A 161 13.28 -6.35 5.98
C LEU A 161 12.04 -6.97 5.34
N ILE A 162 11.54 -6.36 4.27
CA ILE A 162 10.44 -6.89 3.45
C ILE A 162 10.91 -8.09 2.61
N GLY A 163 12.21 -8.17 2.30
CA GLY A 163 12.75 -9.13 1.34
C GLY A 163 12.52 -8.71 -0.11
N SER A 164 12.31 -7.41 -0.36
CA SER A 164 12.21 -6.86 -1.70
C SER A 164 13.55 -6.91 -2.42
N VAL A 165 13.52 -7.22 -3.71
CA VAL A 165 14.69 -7.10 -4.59
C VAL A 165 14.54 -5.85 -5.43
N MET A 166 15.40 -4.86 -5.19
CA MET A 166 15.46 -3.65 -6.01
C MET A 166 16.04 -3.99 -7.39
N VAL A 167 15.39 -3.52 -8.45
CA VAL A 167 15.78 -3.79 -9.84
C VAL A 167 15.74 -2.50 -10.66
N PRO A 168 16.53 -2.38 -11.73
CA PRO A 168 16.45 -1.21 -12.60
C PRO A 168 15.12 -1.15 -13.36
N ASP A 169 14.74 0.06 -13.74
CA ASP A 169 13.68 0.30 -14.72
C ASP A 169 14.01 -0.42 -16.05
N PRO A 170 12.99 -0.84 -16.82
CA PRO A 170 13.21 -1.38 -18.16
C PRO A 170 13.88 -0.33 -19.07
N VAL A 171 14.68 -0.82 -20.02
CA VAL A 171 15.36 0.00 -21.04
C VAL A 171 14.41 0.38 -22.16
#